data_AF-A0A962EPX8-F1
#
_entry.id   AF-A0A962EPX8-F1
#
_cell.length_a   1.000
_cell.length_b   1.000
_cell.length_c   1.000
_cell.angle_alpha   90.00
_cell.angle_beta   90.00
_cell.angle_gamma   90.00
#
_symmetry.space_group_name_H-M   'P 1'
#
loop_
_entity.id
_entity.type
_entity.pdbx_description
1 polymer ?
#
loop_
_entity_poly.entity_id
_entity_poly.type
_entity_poly.pdbx_seq_one_letter_code
_entity_poly.pdbx_strand_id
1 'polypeptide(L)'
;MFNRTSTTILKQTFLGILLFSLSSLSLGAPLQLNGLTTYEKLRKEYFIAGLYLEQTEKDAEKILAANQSQRMEMRVTDDRLSPRTFAKIWNESIVINNSPEDLETYNKDMVTFVTMLQGKLVTGDQVVINYIPGKSTIASVNGAKIAEFSAGFYPLLLRTWIGPRPSTSDFKRDLLSAGKVDSQLASRYETIVPLDSRKKIVAVWASGGEESDTDNSAQIAAAKAQAEAEAAAAK
;
A
#
# COMPACT_ATOMS: atom_id res chain seq x y z
N MET A 1 -63.27 -50.83 29.14
CA MET A 1 -64.10 -49.61 29.04
C MET A 1 -63.21 -48.40 29.27
N PHE A 2 -63.27 -47.42 28.35
CA PHE A 2 -62.85 -46.00 28.47
C PHE A 2 -61.37 -45.69 28.76
N ASN A 3 -60.63 -45.24 27.75
CA ASN A 3 -60.43 -43.83 27.32
C ASN A 3 -59.66 -42.97 28.34
N ARG A 4 -58.46 -42.50 27.97
CA ARG A 4 -58.24 -41.08 27.62
C ARG A 4 -56.80 -40.79 27.17
N THR A 5 -56.75 -40.13 26.02
CA THR A 5 -55.72 -39.28 25.47
C THR A 5 -55.03 -38.36 26.49
N SER A 6 -53.72 -38.21 26.39
CA SER A 6 -53.08 -36.90 26.57
C SER A 6 -51.79 -36.79 25.75
N THR A 7 -51.92 -35.96 24.73
CA THR A 7 -50.91 -35.31 23.91
C THR A 7 -49.87 -34.61 24.78
N THR A 8 -48.58 -34.84 24.53
CA THR A 8 -47.54 -33.86 24.89
C THR A 8 -46.58 -33.72 23.72
N ILE A 9 -46.50 -32.49 23.24
CA ILE A 9 -45.86 -32.01 22.03
C ILE A 9 -44.34 -32.12 22.18
N LEU A 10 -43.70 -32.91 21.31
CA LEU A 10 -42.25 -32.96 21.17
C LEU A 10 -41.79 -31.67 20.46
N LYS A 11 -41.17 -30.74 21.18
CA LYS A 11 -40.48 -29.58 20.58
C LYS A 11 -39.27 -30.09 19.79
N GLN A 12 -39.42 -30.24 18.48
CA GLN A 12 -38.30 -30.42 17.56
C GLN A 12 -37.56 -29.09 17.42
N THR A 13 -36.47 -28.91 18.16
CA THR A 13 -35.49 -27.86 17.87
C THR A 13 -34.72 -28.27 16.61
N PHE A 14 -35.08 -27.65 15.49
CA PHE A 14 -34.26 -27.62 14.27
C PHE A 14 -32.93 -26.93 14.60
N LEU A 15 -31.86 -27.72 14.70
CA LEU A 15 -30.49 -27.21 14.73
C LEU A 15 -30.14 -26.82 13.28
N GLY A 16 -30.36 -25.55 12.94
CA GLY A 16 -29.96 -24.98 11.66
C GLY A 16 -28.45 -25.07 11.52
N ILE A 17 -27.99 -25.95 10.64
CA ILE A 17 -26.61 -25.99 10.17
C ILE A 17 -26.39 -24.69 9.37
N LEU A 18 -25.86 -23.68 10.05
CA LEU A 18 -25.32 -22.48 9.42
C LEU A 18 -24.05 -22.92 8.68
N LEU A 19 -24.18 -23.38 7.44
CA LEU A 19 -23.09 -23.49 6.47
C LEU A 19 -22.60 -22.06 6.20
N PHE A 20 -21.78 -21.54 7.12
CA PHE A 20 -20.93 -20.41 6.83
C PHE A 20 -19.98 -20.91 5.75
N SER A 21 -20.28 -20.54 4.51
CA SER A 21 -19.33 -20.59 3.42
C SER A 21 -18.13 -19.74 3.87
N LEU A 22 -17.14 -20.38 4.49
CA LEU A 22 -15.78 -19.89 4.47
C LEU A 22 -15.39 -19.93 3.00
N SER A 23 -15.69 -18.84 2.30
CA SER A 23 -14.93 -18.46 1.12
C SER A 23 -13.49 -18.53 1.56
N SER A 24 -12.83 -19.62 1.20
CA SER A 24 -11.41 -19.79 1.40
C SER A 24 -10.80 -18.71 0.54
N LEU A 25 -10.57 -17.54 1.15
CA LEU A 25 -9.69 -16.54 0.61
C LEU A 25 -8.40 -17.33 0.39
N SER A 26 -8.07 -17.57 -0.87
CA SER A 26 -6.80 -18.17 -1.26
C SER A 26 -5.73 -17.24 -0.71
N LEU A 27 -5.27 -17.50 0.52
CA LEU A 27 -4.04 -16.93 1.02
C LEU A 27 -2.99 -17.50 0.07
N GLY A 28 -2.38 -16.62 -0.73
CA GLY A 28 -1.21 -16.98 -1.52
C GLY A 28 -0.13 -17.59 -0.62
N ALA A 29 0.86 -18.23 -1.22
CA ALA A 29 1.98 -18.78 -0.46
C ALA A 29 2.60 -17.70 0.46
N PRO A 30 3.03 -18.07 1.68
CA PRO A 30 3.58 -17.11 2.61
C PRO A 30 4.83 -16.44 2.00
N LEU A 31 4.87 -15.11 2.02
CA LEU A 31 6.01 -14.36 1.53
C LEU A 31 7.09 -14.21 2.62
N GLN A 32 8.33 -14.46 2.24
CA GLN A 32 9.51 -14.32 3.07
C GLN A 32 10.24 -13.01 2.75
N LEU A 33 10.82 -12.38 3.76
CA LEU A 33 11.64 -11.19 3.57
C LEU A 33 12.90 -11.55 2.77
N ASN A 34 13.05 -10.97 1.58
CA ASN A 34 14.22 -11.16 0.73
C ASN A 34 15.34 -10.19 1.07
N GLY A 35 15.00 -8.94 1.39
CA GLY A 35 15.98 -7.92 1.72
C GLY A 35 15.33 -6.61 2.15
N LEU A 36 16.09 -5.82 2.92
CA LEU A 36 15.73 -4.45 3.31
C LEU A 36 16.82 -3.49 2.86
N THR A 37 16.43 -2.26 2.55
CA THR A 37 17.37 -1.17 2.31
C THR A 37 16.72 0.16 2.64
N THR A 38 17.53 1.16 2.95
CA THR A 38 17.07 2.54 3.08
C THR A 38 17.03 3.23 1.72
N TYR A 39 15.95 3.96 1.42
CA TYR A 39 15.91 4.92 0.31
C TYR A 39 16.27 6.32 0.81
N GLU A 40 17.32 6.90 0.23
CA GLU A 40 17.78 8.25 0.53
C GLU A 40 17.95 9.09 -0.74
N LYS A 41 17.67 10.39 -0.65
CA LYS A 41 18.01 11.37 -1.69
C LYS A 41 18.55 12.63 -1.02
N LEU A 42 19.68 13.14 -1.50
CA LEU A 42 20.37 14.32 -0.92
C LEU A 42 20.63 14.18 0.60
N ARG A 43 21.05 12.97 1.05
CA ARG A 43 21.28 12.62 2.46
C ARG A 43 20.05 12.69 3.36
N LYS A 44 18.85 12.74 2.77
CA LYS A 44 17.58 12.65 3.46
C LYS A 44 16.99 11.26 3.26
N GLU A 45 16.74 10.56 4.35
CA GLU A 45 16.01 9.30 4.38
C GLU A 45 14.52 9.54 4.12
N TYR A 46 13.91 8.75 3.24
CA TYR A 46 12.47 8.83 2.97
C TYR A 46 11.69 7.63 3.51
N PHE A 47 12.22 6.43 3.30
CA PHE A 47 11.60 5.18 3.73
C PHE A 47 12.62 4.05 3.79
N ILE A 48 12.30 3.02 4.55
CA ILE A 48 12.96 1.72 4.46
C ILE A 48 12.13 0.82 3.53
N ALA A 49 12.75 0.34 2.46
CA ALA A 49 12.18 -0.57 1.48
C ALA A 49 12.35 -2.02 1.94
N GLY A 50 11.34 -2.85 1.70
CA GLY A 50 11.42 -4.29 1.87
C GLY A 50 10.86 -5.03 0.67
N LEU A 51 11.60 -6.03 0.20
CA LEU A 51 11.16 -6.93 -0.85
C LEU A 51 10.83 -8.29 -0.23
N TYR A 52 9.66 -8.83 -0.53
CA TYR A 52 9.23 -10.15 -0.07
C TYR A 52 8.85 -11.04 -1.25
N LEU A 53 9.25 -12.30 -1.16
CA LEU A 53 9.11 -13.31 -2.21
C LEU A 53 8.63 -14.63 -1.59
N GLU A 54 7.94 -15.48 -2.34
CA GLU A 54 7.59 -16.84 -1.87
C GLU A 54 8.83 -17.65 -1.47
N GLN A 55 9.89 -17.53 -2.27
CA GLN A 55 11.21 -18.09 -2.02
C GLN A 55 12.26 -16.99 -2.18
N THR A 56 13.15 -16.85 -1.19
CA THR A 56 14.23 -15.86 -1.23
C THR A 56 15.18 -16.15 -2.40
N GLU A 57 15.62 -15.11 -3.09
CA GLU A 57 16.47 -15.16 -4.27
C GLU A 57 17.38 -13.92 -4.33
N LYS A 58 18.55 -14.06 -4.94
CA LYS A 58 19.55 -12.98 -5.11
C LYS A 58 19.68 -12.51 -6.55
N ASP A 59 19.27 -13.34 -7.50
CA ASP A 59 19.30 -13.02 -8.91
C ASP A 59 18.11 -12.13 -9.29
N ALA A 60 18.41 -10.89 -9.66
CA ALA A 60 17.39 -9.92 -10.04
C ALA A 60 16.55 -10.38 -11.26
N GLU A 61 17.18 -11.01 -12.25
CA GLU A 61 16.49 -11.44 -13.47
C GLU A 61 15.52 -12.58 -13.16
N LYS A 62 15.93 -13.53 -12.31
CA LYS A 62 15.01 -14.58 -11.84
C LYS A 62 13.82 -14.02 -11.09
N ILE A 63 14.04 -13.04 -10.21
CA ILE A 63 12.95 -12.40 -9.46
C ILE A 63 12.01 -11.67 -10.41
N LEU A 64 12.54 -10.90 -11.37
CA LEU A 64 11.74 -10.15 -12.34
C LEU A 64 10.97 -11.05 -13.31
N ALA A 65 11.49 -12.23 -13.63
CA ALA A 65 10.84 -13.22 -14.50
C ALA A 65 9.88 -14.16 -13.76
N ALA A 66 9.89 -14.15 -12.42
CA ALA A 66 9.09 -15.09 -11.63
C ALA A 66 7.60 -14.77 -11.71
N ASN A 67 6.80 -15.76 -12.11
CA ASN A 67 5.34 -15.69 -12.06
C ASN A 67 4.81 -16.20 -10.71
N GLN A 68 5.30 -15.61 -9.62
CA GLN A 68 4.99 -15.95 -8.23
C GLN A 68 4.55 -14.72 -7.45
N SER A 69 3.83 -14.89 -6.34
CA SER A 69 3.45 -13.75 -5.52
C SER A 69 4.69 -13.04 -4.96
N GLN A 70 4.68 -11.72 -5.04
CA GLN A 70 5.77 -10.87 -4.58
C GLN A 70 5.17 -9.61 -3.95
N ARG A 71 5.92 -8.99 -3.04
CA ARG A 71 5.49 -7.76 -2.37
C ARG A 71 6.64 -6.78 -2.25
N MET A 72 6.41 -5.56 -2.71
CA MET A 72 7.21 -4.40 -2.40
C MET A 72 6.56 -3.65 -1.24
N GLU A 73 7.36 -3.22 -0.28
CA GLU A 73 6.86 -2.52 0.90
C GLU A 73 7.75 -1.34 1.27
N MET A 74 7.14 -0.21 1.58
CA MET A 74 7.82 1.01 2.02
C MET A 74 7.32 1.37 3.42
N ARG A 75 8.25 1.45 4.38
CA ARG A 75 8.01 1.97 5.73
C ARG A 75 8.51 3.40 5.79
N VAL A 76 7.60 4.36 5.78
CA VAL A 76 7.92 5.78 5.64
C VAL A 76 8.60 6.28 6.90
N THR A 77 9.75 6.92 6.74
CA THR A 77 10.52 7.52 7.83
C THR A 77 10.52 9.04 7.78
N ASP A 78 10.26 9.63 6.61
CA ASP A 78 10.11 11.08 6.45
C ASP A 78 8.75 11.59 6.94
N ASP A 79 8.76 12.75 7.59
CA ASP A 79 7.57 13.37 8.20
C ASP A 79 6.64 14.03 7.17
N ARG A 80 7.13 14.26 5.95
CA ARG A 80 6.49 15.10 4.93
C ARG A 80 6.75 14.63 3.50
N LEU A 81 6.63 13.34 3.23
CA LEU A 81 6.67 12.82 1.86
C LEU A 81 5.38 13.19 1.13
N SER A 82 5.41 14.33 0.42
CA SER A 82 4.26 14.85 -0.32
C SER A 82 3.87 13.98 -1.54
N PRO A 83 2.60 14.00 -2.00
CA PRO A 83 2.21 13.33 -3.24
C PRO A 83 3.07 13.74 -4.44
N ARG A 84 3.40 15.03 -4.56
CA ARG A 84 4.27 15.55 -5.62
C ARG A 84 5.68 14.94 -5.56
N THR A 85 6.25 14.81 -4.37
CA THR A 85 7.58 14.21 -4.19
C THR A 85 7.54 12.72 -4.48
N PHE A 86 6.52 12.01 -4.00
CA PHE A 86 6.29 10.59 -4.30
C PHE A 86 6.18 10.36 -5.81
N ALA A 87 5.31 11.12 -6.49
CA ALA A 87 5.12 11.07 -7.93
C ALA A 87 6.42 11.31 -8.69
N LYS A 88 7.20 12.33 -8.28
CA LYS A 88 8.49 12.64 -8.88
C LYS A 88 9.48 11.48 -8.76
N ILE A 89 9.65 10.92 -7.56
CA ILE A 89 10.58 9.81 -7.30
C ILE A 89 10.24 8.61 -8.18
N TRP A 90 8.97 8.21 -8.19
CA TRP A 90 8.53 7.04 -8.93
C TRP A 90 8.54 7.27 -10.44
N ASN A 91 8.03 8.39 -10.93
CA ASN A 91 8.03 8.70 -12.37
C ASN A 91 9.46 8.74 -12.94
N GLU A 92 10.39 9.43 -12.27
CA GLU A 92 11.81 9.44 -12.65
C GLU A 92 12.37 8.01 -12.72
N SER A 93 12.10 7.19 -11.70
CA SER A 93 12.67 5.84 -11.61
C SER A 93 12.05 4.86 -12.62
N ILE A 94 10.74 4.95 -12.86
CA ILE A 94 10.00 4.11 -13.82
C ILE A 94 10.50 4.40 -15.24
N VAL A 95 10.58 5.67 -15.63
CA VAL A 95 11.01 6.08 -16.97
C VAL A 95 12.46 5.63 -17.25
N ILE A 96 13.33 5.68 -16.24
CA ILE A 96 14.75 5.33 -16.40
C ILE A 96 14.98 3.81 -16.50
N ASN A 97 14.10 2.99 -15.93
CA ASN A 97 14.31 1.53 -15.79
C ASN A 97 13.48 0.67 -16.75
N ASN A 98 12.59 1.27 -17.55
CA ASN A 98 11.66 0.55 -18.42
C ASN A 98 11.75 1.03 -19.86
N SER A 99 11.38 0.16 -20.80
CA SER A 99 11.41 0.49 -22.23
C SER A 99 10.29 1.48 -22.60
N PRO A 100 10.44 2.28 -23.67
CA PRO A 100 9.35 3.13 -24.16
C PRO A 100 8.05 2.36 -24.45
N GLU A 101 8.16 1.12 -24.96
CA GLU A 101 7.03 0.24 -25.24
C GLU A 101 6.28 -0.17 -23.95
N ASP A 102 7.02 -0.52 -22.89
CA ASP A 102 6.42 -0.79 -21.58
C ASP A 102 5.72 0.46 -21.03
N LEU A 103 6.36 1.64 -21.16
CA LEU A 103 5.78 2.90 -20.68
C LEU A 103 4.49 3.26 -21.41
N GLU A 104 4.43 3.01 -22.72
CA GLU A 104 3.23 3.19 -23.52
C GLU A 104 2.13 2.20 -23.12
N THR A 105 2.48 0.92 -23.04
CA THR A 105 1.56 -0.18 -22.68
C THR A 105 0.90 0.06 -21.32
N TYR A 106 1.67 0.51 -20.33
CA TYR A 106 1.20 0.67 -18.95
C TYR A 106 0.97 2.13 -18.53
N ASN A 107 0.83 3.06 -19.48
CA ASN A 107 0.69 4.49 -19.20
C ASN A 107 -0.46 4.79 -18.21
N LYS A 108 -1.63 4.17 -18.41
CA LYS A 108 -2.78 4.36 -17.50
C LYS A 108 -2.48 3.92 -16.07
N ASP A 109 -1.80 2.79 -15.89
CA ASP A 109 -1.42 2.28 -14.57
C ASP A 109 -0.38 3.20 -13.92
N MET A 110 0.59 3.70 -14.72
CA MET A 110 1.57 4.68 -14.26
C MET A 110 0.92 5.98 -13.77
N VAL A 111 0.01 6.57 -14.56
CA VAL A 111 -0.73 7.78 -14.17
C VAL A 111 -1.52 7.56 -12.89
N THR A 112 -2.21 6.42 -12.79
CA THR A 112 -2.97 6.05 -11.59
C THR A 112 -2.05 5.92 -10.38
N PHE A 113 -0.90 5.28 -10.53
CA PHE A 113 0.03 5.03 -9.45
C PHE A 113 0.68 6.32 -8.92
N VAL A 114 1.13 7.21 -9.80
CA VAL A 114 1.78 8.47 -9.36
C VAL A 114 0.78 9.49 -8.79
N THR A 115 -0.51 9.31 -9.02
CA THR A 115 -1.59 10.17 -8.49
C THR A 115 -2.40 9.53 -7.35
N MET A 116 -2.10 8.30 -6.94
CA MET A 116 -2.93 7.55 -5.98
C MET A 116 -2.99 8.16 -4.57
N LEU A 117 -2.02 9.00 -4.20
CA LEU A 117 -1.96 9.61 -2.86
C LEU A 117 -2.81 10.88 -2.80
N GLN A 118 -3.85 10.87 -1.98
CA GLN A 118 -4.68 12.06 -1.73
C GLN A 118 -4.08 13.02 -0.69
N GLY A 119 -3.04 12.59 0.03
CA GLY A 119 -2.34 13.40 1.02
C GLY A 119 -0.90 12.96 1.23
N LYS A 120 -0.15 13.72 2.03
CA LYS A 120 1.23 13.37 2.36
C LYS A 120 1.30 12.05 3.12
N LEU A 121 2.34 11.28 2.83
CA LEU A 121 2.81 10.22 3.70
C LEU A 121 3.66 10.84 4.80
N VAL A 122 3.52 10.31 6.01
CA VAL A 122 4.26 10.74 7.20
C VAL A 122 4.98 9.55 7.83
N THR A 123 5.92 9.82 8.74
CA THR A 123 6.64 8.80 9.50
C THR A 123 5.66 7.78 10.12
N GLY A 124 5.91 6.49 9.91
CA GLY A 124 5.03 5.41 10.36
C GLY A 124 4.05 4.91 9.29
N ASP A 125 3.74 5.71 8.26
CA ASP A 125 2.88 5.25 7.16
C ASP A 125 3.57 4.09 6.41
N GLN A 126 2.75 3.16 5.94
CA GLN A 126 3.18 1.95 5.23
C GLN A 126 2.53 1.93 3.85
N VAL A 127 3.34 1.81 2.80
CA VAL A 127 2.87 1.57 1.43
C VAL A 127 3.22 0.13 1.05
N VAL A 128 2.23 -0.65 0.62
CA VAL A 128 2.39 -2.05 0.20
C VAL A 128 1.90 -2.20 -1.23
N ILE A 129 2.72 -2.80 -2.08
CA ILE A 129 2.39 -3.14 -3.46
C ILE A 129 2.52 -4.66 -3.59
N ASN A 130 1.38 -5.34 -3.72
CA ASN A 130 1.31 -6.80 -3.86
C ASN A 130 1.12 -7.18 -5.33
N TYR A 131 1.89 -8.18 -5.77
CA TYR A 131 1.71 -8.84 -7.05
C TYR A 131 0.89 -10.12 -6.89
N ILE A 132 -0.20 -10.20 -7.64
CA ILE A 132 -1.01 -11.41 -7.77
C ILE A 132 -0.80 -11.95 -9.19
N PRO A 133 0.00 -13.02 -9.35
CA PRO A 133 0.38 -13.58 -10.65
C PRO A 133 -0.79 -13.78 -11.60
N GLY A 134 -0.66 -13.23 -12.80
CA GLY A 134 -1.68 -13.31 -13.86
C GLY A 134 -3.01 -12.62 -13.58
N LYS A 135 -3.17 -11.93 -12.43
CA LYS A 135 -4.43 -11.27 -12.04
C LYS A 135 -4.29 -9.76 -11.97
N SER A 136 -3.58 -9.25 -10.97
CA SER A 136 -3.48 -7.81 -10.76
C SER A 136 -2.30 -7.43 -9.86
N THR A 137 -2.02 -6.13 -9.85
CA THR A 137 -1.13 -5.50 -8.88
C THR A 137 -1.98 -4.64 -7.95
N ILE A 138 -1.83 -4.74 -6.64
CA ILE A 138 -2.64 -3.99 -5.67
C ILE A 138 -1.73 -3.10 -4.83
N ALA A 139 -1.97 -1.79 -4.87
CA ALA A 139 -1.35 -0.84 -3.94
C ALA A 139 -2.29 -0.54 -2.78
N SER A 140 -1.73 -0.56 -1.58
CA SER A 140 -2.42 -0.25 -0.34
C SER A 140 -1.56 0.64 0.54
N VAL A 141 -2.20 1.53 1.29
CA VAL A 141 -1.55 2.41 2.26
C VAL A 141 -2.20 2.15 3.61
N ASN A 142 -1.39 1.87 4.63
CA ASN A 142 -1.84 1.57 5.99
C ASN A 142 -2.92 0.47 6.06
N GLY A 143 -2.87 -0.50 5.14
CA GLY A 143 -3.83 -1.60 5.01
C GLY A 143 -5.09 -1.29 4.20
N ALA A 144 -5.35 -0.02 3.84
CA ALA A 144 -6.44 0.34 2.95
C ALA A 144 -6.02 0.18 1.48
N LYS A 145 -6.81 -0.54 0.69
CA LYS A 145 -6.58 -0.68 -0.77
C LYS A 145 -6.84 0.68 -1.43
N ILE A 146 -5.82 1.25 -2.06
CA ILE A 146 -5.90 2.57 -2.71
C ILE A 146 -6.10 2.43 -4.22
N ALA A 147 -5.40 1.48 -4.84
CA ALA A 147 -5.45 1.28 -6.28
C ALA A 147 -5.21 -0.18 -6.67
N GLU A 148 -5.74 -0.55 -7.82
CA GLU A 148 -5.48 -1.83 -8.49
C GLU A 148 -5.07 -1.55 -9.93
N PHE A 149 -4.09 -2.29 -10.41
CA PHE A 149 -3.46 -2.14 -11.72
C PHE A 149 -3.43 -3.48 -12.44
N SER A 150 -3.06 -3.46 -13.72
CA SER A 150 -2.78 -4.69 -14.45
C SER A 150 -1.65 -5.49 -13.77
N ALA A 151 -1.68 -6.82 -13.94
CA ALA A 151 -0.64 -7.71 -13.42
C ALA A 151 0.76 -7.36 -13.96
N GLY A 152 0.84 -6.96 -15.23
CA GLY A 152 2.09 -6.63 -15.90
C GLY A 152 2.74 -5.32 -15.44
N PHE A 153 2.02 -4.49 -14.66
CA PHE A 153 2.57 -3.24 -14.14
C PHE A 153 3.56 -3.47 -12.98
N TYR A 154 3.38 -4.52 -12.17
CA TYR A 154 4.27 -4.78 -11.04
C TYR A 154 5.75 -4.94 -11.45
N PRO A 155 6.11 -5.73 -12.49
CA PRO A 155 7.48 -5.78 -12.99
C PRO A 155 8.10 -4.40 -13.29
N LEU A 156 7.32 -3.44 -13.82
CA LEU A 156 7.83 -2.09 -14.09
C LEU A 156 8.22 -1.36 -12.80
N LEU A 157 7.40 -1.49 -11.76
CA LEU A 157 7.69 -0.94 -10.44
C LEU A 157 8.90 -1.64 -9.82
N LEU A 158 8.97 -2.97 -9.89
CA LEU A 158 10.07 -3.73 -9.30
C LEU A 158 11.42 -3.44 -9.97
N ARG A 159 11.45 -3.19 -11.29
CA ARG A 159 12.67 -2.76 -11.99
C ARG A 159 13.24 -1.44 -11.45
N THR A 160 12.44 -0.58 -10.84
CA THR A 160 12.97 0.64 -10.18
C THR A 160 13.89 0.32 -9.00
N TRP A 161 13.73 -0.85 -8.38
CA TRP A 161 14.49 -1.28 -7.21
C TRP A 161 15.62 -2.23 -7.56
N ILE A 162 15.35 -3.23 -8.42
CA ILE A 162 16.30 -4.30 -8.73
C ILE A 162 16.68 -4.39 -10.21
N GLY A 163 16.22 -3.44 -11.05
CA GLY A 163 16.54 -3.37 -12.46
C GLY A 163 17.95 -2.84 -12.75
N PRO A 164 18.18 -2.32 -13.98
CA PRO A 164 19.51 -1.91 -14.43
C PRO A 164 19.98 -0.58 -13.83
N ARG A 165 19.06 0.32 -13.45
CA ARG A 165 19.38 1.66 -12.92
C ARG A 165 18.65 1.91 -11.58
N PRO A 166 18.99 1.17 -10.52
CA PRO A 166 18.44 1.38 -9.19
C PRO A 166 18.91 2.73 -8.61
N SER A 167 18.30 3.18 -7.50
CA SER A 167 18.69 4.43 -6.82
C SER A 167 20.18 4.47 -6.47
N THR A 168 20.71 3.37 -5.94
CA THR A 168 22.14 3.13 -5.71
C THR A 168 22.46 1.65 -5.93
N SER A 169 23.73 1.29 -6.13
CA SER A 169 24.18 -0.11 -6.16
C SER A 169 23.80 -0.87 -4.89
N ASP A 170 23.94 -0.18 -3.75
CA ASP A 170 23.72 -0.72 -2.41
C ASP A 170 22.23 -0.99 -2.19
N PHE A 171 21.37 -0.09 -2.66
CA PHE A 171 19.92 -0.27 -2.62
C PHE A 171 19.49 -1.59 -3.27
N LYS A 172 20.00 -1.87 -4.48
CA LYS A 172 19.72 -3.14 -5.17
C LYS A 172 20.36 -4.33 -4.44
N ARG A 173 21.64 -4.22 -4.06
CA ARG A 173 22.39 -5.31 -3.39
C ARG A 173 21.67 -5.78 -2.14
N ASP A 174 21.21 -4.85 -1.30
CA ASP A 174 20.67 -5.16 0.02
C ASP A 174 19.25 -5.75 -0.08
N LEU A 175 18.46 -5.34 -1.08
CA LEU A 175 17.19 -5.99 -1.44
C LEU A 175 17.37 -7.42 -1.99
N LEU A 176 18.53 -7.73 -2.57
CA LEU A 176 18.89 -9.04 -3.13
C LEU A 176 19.73 -9.89 -2.16
N SER A 177 19.56 -9.68 -0.85
CA SER A 177 20.35 -10.37 0.18
C SER A 177 19.88 -11.80 0.48
N ALA A 178 18.73 -12.21 -0.04
CA ALA A 178 18.06 -13.49 0.23
C ALA A 178 17.93 -13.80 1.73
N GLY A 179 17.27 -12.88 2.44
CA GLY A 179 16.97 -12.98 3.87
C GLY A 179 18.13 -12.57 4.78
N LYS A 180 19.31 -12.25 4.25
CA LYS A 180 20.49 -11.81 5.02
C LYS A 180 20.44 -10.31 5.28
N VAL A 181 19.52 -9.90 6.13
CA VAL A 181 19.27 -8.49 6.47
C VAL A 181 20.05 -8.08 7.72
N ASP A 182 20.54 -6.84 7.74
CA ASP A 182 21.14 -6.23 8.93
C ASP A 182 20.14 -6.16 10.10
N SER A 183 20.55 -6.63 11.28
CA SER A 183 19.66 -6.75 12.43
C SER A 183 19.16 -5.41 12.97
N GLN A 184 19.96 -4.36 12.88
CA GLN A 184 19.55 -3.03 13.33
C GLN A 184 18.52 -2.43 12.37
N LEU A 185 18.74 -2.59 11.06
CA LEU A 185 17.78 -2.18 10.05
C LEU A 185 16.46 -2.96 10.14
N ALA A 186 16.53 -4.28 10.36
CA ALA A 186 15.36 -5.12 10.58
C ALA A 186 14.54 -4.66 11.78
N SER A 187 15.21 -4.41 12.93
CA SER A 187 14.53 -3.91 14.12
C SER A 187 13.89 -2.54 13.90
N ARG A 188 14.60 -1.60 13.24
CA ARG A 188 14.01 -0.31 12.85
C ARG A 188 12.76 -0.51 11.98
N TYR A 189 12.86 -1.33 10.95
CA TYR A 189 11.78 -1.61 10.02
C TYR A 189 10.51 -2.14 10.70
N GLU A 190 10.66 -3.09 11.64
CA GLU A 190 9.55 -3.68 12.38
C GLU A 190 8.83 -2.68 13.30
N THR A 191 9.55 -1.66 13.80
CA THR A 191 8.95 -0.64 14.68
C THR A 191 8.18 0.45 13.94
N ILE A 192 8.37 0.60 12.62
CA ILE A 192 7.68 1.61 11.82
C ILE A 192 6.31 1.07 11.45
N VAL A 193 5.32 1.35 12.30
CA VAL A 193 3.94 0.92 12.11
C VAL A 193 2.98 2.10 12.08
N PRO A 194 1.92 2.04 11.25
CA PRO A 194 0.98 3.15 11.15
C PRO A 194 0.13 3.25 12.42
N LEU A 195 0.02 4.48 12.96
CA LEU A 195 -0.89 4.80 14.05
C LEU A 195 -2.35 4.57 13.63
N ASP A 196 -3.21 4.20 14.57
CA ASP A 196 -4.63 3.95 14.26
C ASP A 196 -5.36 5.22 13.78
N SER A 197 -4.96 6.40 14.27
CA SER A 197 -5.44 7.68 13.74
C SER A 197 -5.05 7.88 12.27
N ARG A 198 -3.84 7.46 11.88
CA ARG A 198 -3.37 7.50 10.49
C ARG A 198 -4.09 6.52 9.60
N LYS A 199 -4.37 5.30 10.07
CA LYS A 199 -5.18 4.32 9.33
C LYS A 199 -6.56 4.88 8.99
N LYS A 200 -7.22 5.58 9.94
CA LYS A 200 -8.53 6.22 9.72
C LYS A 200 -8.48 7.28 8.62
N ILE A 201 -7.48 8.18 8.66
CA ILE A 201 -7.32 9.22 7.63
C ILE A 201 -7.09 8.59 6.25
N VAL A 202 -6.23 7.57 6.17
CA VAL A 202 -5.92 6.91 4.90
C VAL A 202 -7.09 6.05 4.38
N ALA A 203 -7.93 5.52 5.26
CA ALA A 203 -9.12 4.77 4.84
C ALA A 203 -10.09 5.62 3.99
N VAL A 204 -10.16 6.94 4.24
CA VAL A 204 -10.95 7.89 3.43
C VAL A 204 -10.41 8.00 2.00
N TRP A 205 -9.10 7.75 1.78
CA TRP A 205 -8.53 7.75 0.44
C TRP A 205 -9.08 6.60 -0.42
N ALA A 206 -9.36 5.45 0.21
CA ALA A 206 -9.87 4.26 -0.47
C ALA A 206 -11.32 4.41 -0.93
N SER A 207 -12.11 5.29 -0.30
CA SER A 207 -13.50 5.56 -0.66
C SER A 207 -13.67 6.60 -1.78
N GLY A 208 -12.58 6.99 -2.45
CA GLY A 208 -12.65 7.90 -3.60
C GLY A 208 -12.95 9.36 -3.24
N GLY A 209 -12.68 9.77 -2.00
CA GLY A 209 -12.88 11.16 -1.58
C GLY A 209 -14.36 11.56 -1.55
N GLU A 210 -15.17 10.85 -0.78
CA GLU A 210 -16.36 11.48 -0.17
C GLU A 210 -16.01 11.86 1.27
N GLU A 211 -15.28 12.97 1.42
CA GLU A 211 -15.31 13.77 2.64
C GLU A 211 -15.65 15.21 2.24
N SER A 212 -16.86 15.61 2.62
CA SER A 212 -17.58 16.87 2.45
C SER A 212 -16.73 18.15 2.29
N ASP A 213 -16.73 18.70 1.07
CA ASP A 213 -16.34 20.08 0.76
C ASP A 213 -17.20 21.15 1.48
N THR A 214 -18.29 20.76 2.15
CA THR A 214 -19.20 21.71 2.82
C THR A 214 -18.67 22.22 4.15
N ASP A 215 -17.84 21.45 4.88
CA ASP A 215 -17.40 21.86 6.22
C ASP A 215 -16.17 22.78 6.19
N ASN A 216 -15.27 22.60 5.21
CA ASN A 216 -14.08 23.44 5.09
C ASN A 216 -14.35 24.75 4.33
N SER A 217 -15.29 24.76 3.37
CA SER A 217 -15.68 25.99 2.66
C SER A 217 -16.39 26.99 3.58
N ALA A 218 -17.23 26.49 4.50
CA ALA A 218 -17.88 27.32 5.52
C ALA A 218 -16.88 27.86 6.55
N GLN A 219 -15.91 27.06 6.99
CA GLN A 219 -14.88 27.50 7.93
C GLN A 219 -13.89 28.49 7.31
N ILE A 220 -13.49 28.30 6.04
CA ILE A 220 -12.63 29.23 5.31
C ILE A 220 -13.38 30.54 5.00
N ALA A 221 -14.66 30.47 4.64
CA ALA A 221 -15.49 31.67 4.44
C ALA A 221 -15.71 32.44 5.75
N ALA A 222 -15.94 31.74 6.87
CA ALA A 222 -16.08 32.35 8.19
C ALA A 222 -14.76 33.01 8.65
N ALA A 223 -13.63 32.32 8.48
CA ALA A 223 -12.32 32.87 8.83
C ALA A 223 -11.95 34.09 7.97
N LYS A 224 -12.31 34.07 6.68
CA LYS A 224 -12.09 35.20 5.77
C LYS A 224 -12.99 36.40 6.11
N ALA A 225 -14.27 36.16 6.39
CA ALA A 225 -15.20 37.21 6.80
C ALA A 225 -14.81 37.85 8.13
N GLN A 226 -14.28 37.05 9.06
CA GLN A 226 -13.78 37.54 10.34
C GLN A 226 -12.53 38.43 10.16
N ALA A 227 -11.57 37.99 9.33
CA ALA A 227 -10.38 38.78 9.02
C ALA A 227 -10.70 40.11 8.30
N GLU A 228 -11.70 40.11 7.42
CA GLU A 228 -12.15 41.32 6.72
C GLU A 228 -12.89 42.30 7.65
N ALA A 229 -13.69 41.78 8.60
CA ALA A 229 -14.35 42.60 9.61
C ALA A 229 -13.36 43.24 10.60
N GLU A 230 -12.33 42.49 11.03
CA GLU A 230 -11.27 42.99 11.90
C GLU A 230 -10.40 44.05 11.20
N ALA A 231 -10.14 43.90 9.90
CA ALA A 231 -9.41 44.89 9.11
C ALA A 231 -10.21 46.18 8.85
N ALA A 232 -11.55 46.09 8.76
CA ALA A 232 -12.43 47.25 8.60
C ALA A 232 -12.60 48.06 9.89
N ALA A 233 -12.55 47.41 11.06
CA ALA A 233 -12.64 48.07 12.37
C ALA A 233 -11.34 48.78 12.80
N ALA A 234 -10.23 48.53 12.12
CA ALA A 234 -8.92 49.13 12.38
C ALA A 234 -8.63 50.41 11.55
N LYS A 235 -9.62 50.93 10.83
CA LYS A 235 -9.61 52.24 10.15
C LYS A 235 -10.57 53.20 10.82
#